data_AF-A0A3P8GXJ3-F1
#
_entry.id   AF-A0A3P8GXJ3-F1
#
_cell.length_a   1.000
_cell.length_b   1.000
_cell.length_c   1.000
_cell.angle_alpha   90.00
_cell.angle_beta   90.00
_cell.angle_gamma   90.00
#
_symmetry.space_group_name_H-M   'P 1'
#
loop_
_entity.id
_entity.type
_entity.pdbx_description
1 polymer ?
#
loop_
_entity_poly.entity_id
_entity_poly.type
_entity_poly.pdbx_seq_one_letter_code
_entity_poly.pdbx_strand_id
1 'polypeptide(L)'
;MCIFAYFIFTNLLKGLPFPEKEQNAVEACFLFAVHRLHFQPSQIFVLGWSIGGYTASWIAMNYPDIAGLVLDATFDNIDELSRRVAPSIFDPVLESVVKMYLDLNNLSHVINYDGPVLIIRRSDDEVISTGDDHSRATNRGNHLLIGLLKHRFPYLMTVENESILNAYLSLSAEEQRNTFNELDYNPEEYGKLVVNFLKAEALEKQIESMPLYPSKLGKEISESDVQRNMLFYIVSKYFIESPGSHCTPLAGKYLQPPWSPLTHSFIESSETDLDCKIVD
;
A
#
# COMPACT_ATOMS: atom_id res chain seq x y z
N MET A 1 13.73 10.05 11.84
CA MET A 1 12.96 9.28 10.85
C MET A 1 13.95 8.57 9.94
N CYS A 2 14.09 7.25 10.05
CA CYS A 2 14.91 6.48 9.12
C CYS A 2 13.97 5.80 8.12
N ILE A 3 14.06 6.22 6.86
CA ILE A 3 13.46 5.51 5.74
C ILE A 3 14.52 4.51 5.26
N PHE A 4 14.27 3.21 5.45
CA PHE A 4 15.05 2.20 4.77
C PHE A 4 14.48 2.03 3.35
N ALA A 5 15.14 2.65 2.38
CA ALA A 5 14.92 2.37 0.97
C ALA A 5 15.90 1.26 0.57
N TYR A 6 15.43 0.01 0.51
CA TYR A 6 16.28 -1.08 0.02
C TYR A 6 15.98 -1.34 -1.46
N PHE A 7 16.89 -0.91 -2.32
CA PHE A 7 16.89 -1.24 -3.75
C PHE A 7 17.53 -2.63 -3.95
N ILE A 8 16.83 -3.56 -4.60
CA ILE A 8 17.38 -4.84 -5.04
C ILE A 8 17.90 -4.72 -6.48
N PHE A 9 18.91 -5.56 -6.80
CA PHE A 9 19.65 -5.74 -8.06
C PHE A 9 20.95 -4.97 -8.29
N THR A 10 21.69 -4.57 -7.24
CA THR A 10 23.09 -4.14 -7.41
C THR A 10 24.07 -4.99 -6.61
N ASN A 11 24.64 -6.01 -7.27
CA ASN A 11 26.01 -6.58 -7.15
C ASN A 11 26.67 -6.83 -5.76
N LEU A 12 26.01 -6.60 -4.62
CA LEU A 12 26.60 -6.73 -3.29
C LEU A 12 26.54 -8.17 -2.76
N LEU A 13 25.58 -8.97 -3.21
CA LEU A 13 25.47 -10.39 -2.89
C LEU A 13 25.75 -11.20 -4.16
N LYS A 14 26.92 -11.82 -4.25
CA LYS A 14 27.27 -12.73 -5.35
C LYS A 14 26.38 -13.98 -5.25
N GLY A 15 25.26 -14.02 -5.98
CA GLY A 15 24.38 -15.19 -6.03
C GLY A 15 23.15 -14.99 -6.92
N LEU A 16 22.48 -16.08 -7.26
CA LEU A 16 21.17 -16.03 -7.92
C LEU A 16 20.12 -15.43 -6.96
N PRO A 17 19.25 -14.51 -7.43
CA PRO A 17 18.30 -13.73 -6.63
C PRO A 17 17.05 -14.55 -6.29
N PHE A 18 17.20 -15.61 -5.49
CA PHE A 18 16.05 -16.38 -5.02
C PHE A 18 15.33 -15.63 -3.88
N PRO A 19 13.99 -15.73 -3.78
CA PRO A 19 13.21 -15.01 -2.77
C PRO A 19 13.76 -15.14 -1.35
N GLU A 20 14.13 -16.35 -0.93
CA GLU A 20 14.72 -16.62 0.39
C GLU A 20 16.02 -15.82 0.63
N LYS A 21 16.86 -15.65 -0.39
CA LYS A 21 18.10 -14.88 -0.26
C LYS A 21 17.85 -13.39 -0.14
N GLU A 22 16.87 -12.88 -0.88
CA GLU A 22 16.46 -11.48 -0.78
C GLU A 22 15.80 -11.19 0.57
N GLN A 23 15.01 -12.13 1.12
CA GLN A 23 14.47 -12.09 2.47
C GLN A 23 15.59 -12.03 3.52
N ASN A 24 16.55 -12.95 3.45
CA ASN A 24 17.71 -12.96 4.36
C ASN A 24 18.53 -11.66 4.28
N ALA A 25 18.68 -11.10 3.07
CA ALA A 25 19.39 -9.85 2.86
C ALA A 25 18.67 -8.66 3.51
N VAL A 26 17.37 -8.49 3.25
CA VAL A 26 16.59 -7.40 3.84
C VAL A 26 16.46 -7.55 5.36
N GLU A 27 16.35 -8.78 5.86
CA GLU A 27 16.30 -9.06 7.29
C GLU A 27 17.61 -8.70 7.97
N ALA A 28 18.76 -9.03 7.38
CA ALA A 28 20.06 -8.62 7.90
C ALA A 28 20.19 -7.09 8.00
N CYS A 29 19.68 -6.35 7.00
CA CYS A 29 19.64 -4.89 7.05
C CYS A 29 18.72 -4.37 8.17
N PHE A 30 17.53 -4.96 8.32
CA PHE A 30 16.58 -4.61 9.38
C PHE A 30 17.17 -4.87 10.77
N LEU A 31 17.71 -6.07 11.00
CA LEU A 31 18.35 -6.45 12.25
C LEU A 31 19.59 -5.61 12.55
N PHE A 32 20.34 -5.18 11.52
CA PHE A 32 21.42 -4.22 11.70
C PHE A 32 20.88 -2.87 12.22
N ALA A 33 19.79 -2.35 11.63
CA ALA A 33 19.17 -1.12 12.10
C ALA A 33 18.69 -1.22 13.56
N VAL A 34 18.06 -2.35 13.92
CA VAL A 34 17.55 -2.57 15.29
C VAL A 34 18.69 -2.78 16.29
N HIS A 35 19.62 -3.69 16.00
CA HIS A 35 20.60 -4.14 17.00
C HIS A 35 21.91 -3.37 16.99
N ARG A 36 22.30 -2.77 15.85
CA ARG A 36 23.56 -2.00 15.73
C ARG A 36 23.33 -0.50 15.73
N LEU A 37 22.25 -0.04 15.10
CA LEU A 37 21.91 1.38 15.10
C LEU A 37 20.91 1.76 16.21
N HIS A 38 20.40 0.77 16.94
CA HIS A 38 19.53 0.95 18.11
C HIS A 38 18.19 1.65 17.82
N PHE A 39 17.70 1.58 16.58
CA PHE A 39 16.35 2.02 16.27
C PHE A 39 15.33 1.03 16.82
N GLN A 40 14.28 1.54 17.46
CA GLN A 40 13.11 0.72 17.77
C GLN A 40 12.36 0.42 16.47
N PRO A 41 11.78 -0.78 16.29
CA PRO A 41 10.96 -1.09 15.12
C PRO A 41 9.92 0.00 14.82
N SER A 42 9.25 0.52 15.87
CA SER A 42 8.25 1.58 15.78
C SER A 42 8.76 2.95 15.30
N GLN A 43 10.07 3.07 15.04
CA GLN A 43 10.72 4.26 14.46
C GLN A 43 11.17 4.04 13.01
N ILE A 44 10.96 2.85 12.46
CA ILE A 44 11.44 2.42 11.15
C ILE A 44 10.28 2.39 10.17
N PHE A 45 10.39 3.18 9.09
CA PHE A 45 9.54 3.02 7.92
C PHE A 45 10.27 2.18 6.87
N VAL A 46 9.55 1.24 6.28
CA VAL A 46 10.07 0.36 5.24
C VAL A 46 9.47 0.77 3.91
N LEU A 47 10.33 1.15 2.95
CA LEU A 47 9.93 1.55 1.61
C LEU A 47 10.37 0.47 0.61
N GLY A 48 9.41 -0.09 -0.12
CA GLY A 48 9.66 -0.97 -1.27
C GLY A 48 9.28 -0.28 -2.57
N TRP A 49 10.21 -0.27 -3.53
CA TRP A 49 9.94 0.19 -4.90
C TRP A 49 9.96 -0.99 -5.88
N SER A 50 8.97 -1.07 -6.77
CA SER A 50 8.92 -2.11 -7.81
C SER A 50 9.00 -3.51 -7.19
N ILE A 51 9.91 -4.35 -7.67
CA ILE A 51 10.19 -5.69 -7.12
C ILE A 51 10.60 -5.67 -5.64
N GLY A 52 11.19 -4.57 -5.15
CA GLY A 52 11.51 -4.38 -3.73
C GLY A 52 10.27 -4.32 -2.82
N GLY A 53 9.06 -4.16 -3.39
CA GLY A 53 7.81 -4.31 -2.65
C GLY A 53 7.68 -5.69 -1.99
N TYR A 54 8.28 -6.74 -2.57
CA TYR A 54 8.27 -8.08 -2.00
C TYR A 54 8.99 -8.18 -0.67
N THR A 55 10.25 -7.73 -0.62
CA THR A 55 11.05 -7.78 0.61
C THR A 55 10.56 -6.78 1.64
N ALA A 56 10.10 -5.59 1.21
CA ALA A 56 9.50 -4.60 2.09
C ALA A 56 8.23 -5.14 2.79
N SER A 57 7.32 -5.72 2.02
CA SER A 57 6.10 -6.33 2.57
C SER A 57 6.40 -7.56 3.43
N TRP A 58 7.41 -8.35 3.08
CA TRP A 58 7.87 -9.47 3.91
C TRP A 58 8.38 -9.01 5.28
N ILE A 59 9.17 -7.92 5.33
CA ILE A 59 9.61 -7.32 6.60
C ILE A 59 8.40 -6.89 7.42
N ALA A 60 7.44 -6.20 6.80
CA ALA A 60 6.25 -5.73 7.51
C ALA A 60 5.45 -6.91 8.13
N MET A 61 5.29 -8.00 7.38
CA MET A 61 4.61 -9.20 7.87
C MET A 61 5.33 -9.87 9.05
N ASN A 62 6.67 -9.96 9.02
CA ASN A 62 7.44 -10.67 10.05
C ASN A 62 7.82 -9.78 11.24
N TYR A 63 7.86 -8.46 11.05
CA TYR A 63 8.18 -7.45 12.06
C TYR A 63 7.06 -6.41 12.11
N PRO A 64 5.86 -6.79 12.62
CA PRO A 64 4.66 -5.95 12.52
C PRO A 64 4.72 -4.65 13.35
N ASP A 65 5.69 -4.53 14.26
CA ASP A 65 5.89 -3.36 15.11
C ASP A 65 6.58 -2.18 14.38
N ILE A 66 6.85 -2.30 13.07
CA ILE A 66 7.41 -1.20 12.29
C ILE A 66 6.49 0.04 12.28
N ALA A 67 7.05 1.22 12.05
CA ALA A 67 6.29 2.47 12.00
C ALA A 67 5.30 2.50 10.83
N GLY A 68 5.63 1.84 9.71
CA GLY A 68 4.77 1.77 8.55
C GLY A 68 5.47 1.20 7.31
N LEU A 69 4.66 0.70 6.39
CA LEU A 69 5.07 0.17 5.09
C LEU A 69 4.65 1.15 3.98
N VAL A 70 5.58 1.54 3.12
CA VAL A 70 5.31 2.31 1.90
C VAL A 70 5.69 1.46 0.69
N LEU A 71 4.78 1.34 -0.26
CA LEU A 71 4.91 0.54 -1.47
C LEU A 71 4.76 1.44 -2.70
N ASP A 72 5.86 1.71 -3.39
CA ASP A 72 5.92 2.59 -4.55
C ASP A 72 6.07 1.78 -5.85
N ALA A 73 5.22 2.06 -6.84
CA ALA A 73 5.29 1.47 -8.17
C ALA A 73 5.43 -0.06 -8.12
N THR A 74 4.66 -0.74 -7.25
CA THR A 74 4.75 -2.19 -7.04
C THR A 74 3.48 -2.91 -7.49
N PHE A 75 3.44 -4.22 -7.29
CA PHE A 75 2.40 -5.14 -7.74
C PHE A 75 1.86 -5.99 -6.59
N ASP A 76 0.77 -6.71 -6.83
CA ASP A 76 0.18 -7.69 -5.90
C ASP A 76 0.84 -9.07 -6.00
N ASN A 77 1.04 -9.57 -7.23
CA ASN A 77 1.69 -10.83 -7.53
C ASN A 77 2.41 -10.72 -8.89
N ILE A 78 3.59 -11.32 -8.98
CA ILE A 78 4.43 -11.38 -10.19
C ILE A 78 3.84 -12.21 -11.33
N ASP A 79 2.84 -13.08 -11.08
CA ASP A 79 2.31 -14.01 -12.08
C ASP A 79 1.93 -13.33 -13.39
N GLU A 80 1.21 -12.21 -13.37
CA GLU A 80 0.87 -11.48 -14.60
C GLU A 80 2.05 -10.73 -15.23
N LEU A 81 2.96 -10.19 -14.41
CA LEU A 81 4.15 -9.52 -14.92
C LEU A 81 5.10 -10.49 -15.61
N SER A 82 5.21 -11.72 -15.10
CA SER A 82 6.04 -12.78 -15.67
C SER A 82 5.53 -13.22 -17.05
N ARG A 83 4.21 -13.35 -17.23
CA ARG A 83 3.57 -13.68 -18.52
C ARG A 83 3.85 -12.65 -19.61
N ARG A 84 4.05 -11.38 -19.26
CA ARG A 84 4.40 -10.32 -20.23
C ARG A 84 5.83 -10.43 -20.77
N VAL A 85 6.76 -10.98 -19.98
CA VAL A 85 8.19 -11.06 -20.33
C VAL A 85 8.51 -12.35 -21.09
N ALA A 86 7.71 -13.40 -20.92
CA ALA A 86 7.94 -14.69 -21.53
C ALA A 86 7.21 -14.86 -22.87
N PRO A 87 7.80 -15.58 -23.85
CA PRO A 87 7.07 -15.99 -25.05
C PRO A 87 5.94 -16.96 -24.70
N SER A 88 4.74 -16.74 -25.25
CA SER A 88 3.51 -17.51 -24.96
C SER A 88 3.61 -19.03 -25.18
N ILE A 89 4.60 -19.48 -25.96
CA ILE A 89 4.89 -20.90 -26.20
C ILE A 89 5.32 -21.63 -24.90
N PHE A 90 5.74 -20.90 -23.87
CA PHE A 90 6.25 -21.45 -22.61
C PHE A 90 5.29 -21.31 -21.42
N ASP A 91 4.07 -20.79 -21.60
CA ASP A 91 3.17 -20.40 -20.48
C ASP A 91 3.03 -21.47 -19.37
N PRO A 92 2.78 -22.77 -19.65
CA PRO A 92 2.62 -23.77 -18.58
C PRO A 92 3.92 -24.07 -17.80
N VAL A 93 5.06 -23.98 -18.49
CA VAL A 93 6.39 -24.20 -17.90
C VAL A 93 6.83 -22.96 -17.13
N LEU A 94 6.54 -21.77 -17.66
CA LEU A 94 6.80 -20.49 -17.02
C LEU A 94 6.03 -20.35 -15.72
N GLU A 95 4.72 -20.62 -15.71
CA GLU A 95 3.91 -20.60 -14.50
C GLU A 95 4.50 -21.53 -13.42
N SER A 96 4.91 -22.73 -13.81
CA SER A 96 5.53 -23.69 -12.90
C SER A 96 6.90 -23.21 -12.37
N VAL A 97 7.73 -22.60 -13.22
CA VAL A 97 9.08 -22.11 -12.86
C VAL A 97 9.00 -20.85 -12.00
N VAL A 98 8.13 -19.90 -12.35
CA VAL A 98 7.90 -18.67 -11.58
C VAL A 98 7.35 -19.05 -10.21
N LYS A 99 6.32 -19.90 -10.15
CA LYS A 99 5.78 -20.36 -8.87
C LYS A 99 6.78 -21.17 -8.04
N MET A 100 7.69 -21.91 -8.67
CA MET A 100 8.66 -22.74 -7.96
C MET A 100 9.92 -21.98 -7.53
N TYR A 101 10.30 -20.90 -8.21
CA TYR A 101 11.59 -20.22 -7.97
C TYR A 101 11.49 -18.71 -7.72
N LEU A 102 10.37 -18.07 -8.04
CA LEU A 102 10.14 -16.62 -7.99
C LEU A 102 8.70 -16.29 -7.60
N ASP A 103 8.13 -16.97 -6.59
CA ASP A 103 6.78 -16.65 -6.07
C ASP A 103 6.83 -15.35 -5.26
N LEU A 104 6.69 -14.22 -5.97
CA LEU A 104 6.66 -12.88 -5.38
C LEU A 104 5.21 -12.42 -5.24
N ASN A 105 4.64 -12.74 -4.08
CA ASN A 105 3.27 -12.38 -3.73
C ASN A 105 3.27 -11.32 -2.63
N ASN A 106 3.25 -10.05 -3.04
CA ASN A 106 3.25 -8.93 -2.11
C ASN A 106 1.90 -8.84 -1.38
N LEU A 107 0.80 -9.15 -2.06
CA LEU A 107 -0.53 -9.10 -1.45
C LEU A 107 -0.63 -10.06 -0.26
N SER A 108 -0.11 -11.29 -0.37
CA SER A 108 -0.13 -12.26 0.73
C SER A 108 0.65 -11.75 1.95
N HIS A 109 1.74 -11.02 1.76
CA HIS A 109 2.46 -10.39 2.87
C HIS A 109 1.66 -9.23 3.47
N VAL A 110 1.14 -8.33 2.64
CA VAL A 110 0.48 -7.10 3.10
C VAL A 110 -0.82 -7.40 3.86
N ILE A 111 -1.58 -8.44 3.48
CA ILE A 111 -2.78 -8.85 4.25
C ILE A 111 -2.44 -9.48 5.60
N ASN A 112 -1.22 -9.97 5.80
CA ASN A 112 -0.74 -10.50 7.08
C ASN A 112 0.01 -9.46 7.92
N TYR A 113 -0.02 -8.20 7.49
CA TYR A 113 0.51 -7.07 8.23
C TYR A 113 -0.64 -6.14 8.59
N ASP A 114 -0.96 -6.00 9.87
CA ASP A 114 -2.03 -5.12 10.32
C ASP A 114 -1.61 -3.65 10.38
N GLY A 115 -0.30 -3.37 10.41
CA GLY A 115 0.30 -2.04 10.53
C GLY A 115 -0.09 -1.00 9.45
N PRO A 116 0.38 0.24 9.58
CA PRO A 116 0.12 1.31 8.61
C PRO A 116 0.72 0.98 7.24
N VAL A 117 -0.08 1.13 6.15
CA VAL A 117 0.33 0.85 4.76
C VAL A 117 -0.04 2.03 3.85
N LEU A 118 0.90 2.43 2.98
CA LEU A 118 0.67 3.39 1.91
C LEU A 118 1.11 2.78 0.58
N ILE A 119 0.23 2.81 -0.41
CA ILE A 119 0.49 2.38 -1.78
C ILE A 119 0.57 3.64 -2.66
N ILE A 120 1.67 3.77 -3.39
CA ILE A 120 1.92 4.85 -4.34
C ILE A 120 1.96 4.23 -5.74
N ARG A 121 1.04 4.64 -6.61
CA ARG A 121 0.99 4.23 -8.01
C ARG A 121 1.54 5.33 -8.91
N ARG A 122 2.33 4.96 -9.93
CA ARG A 122 2.77 5.90 -10.97
C ARG A 122 1.74 5.99 -12.08
N SER A 123 1.39 7.21 -12.49
CA SER A 123 0.29 7.48 -13.41
C SER A 123 0.51 6.88 -14.80
N ASP A 124 1.76 6.74 -15.21
CA ASP A 124 2.16 6.29 -16.56
C ASP A 124 3.15 5.13 -16.46
N ASP A 125 2.92 4.22 -15.49
CA ASP A 125 3.79 3.07 -15.23
C ASP A 125 3.69 2.04 -16.36
N GLU A 126 4.72 1.98 -17.19
CA GLU A 126 4.86 1.08 -18.32
C GLU A 126 5.31 -0.34 -17.94
N VAL A 127 5.79 -0.53 -16.70
CA VAL A 127 6.36 -1.79 -16.21
C VAL A 127 5.31 -2.59 -15.45
N ILE A 128 4.59 -1.94 -14.55
CA ILE A 128 3.62 -2.55 -13.63
C ILE A 128 2.23 -2.68 -14.27
N SER A 129 1.94 -1.92 -15.32
CA SER A 129 0.69 -2.05 -16.08
C SER A 129 0.77 -3.20 -17.07
N THR A 130 -0.17 -4.14 -17.01
CA THR A 130 -0.09 -5.41 -17.77
C THR A 130 -0.82 -5.38 -19.12
N GLY A 131 -1.65 -4.36 -19.37
CA GLY A 131 -2.31 -4.15 -20.65
C GLY A 131 -1.35 -3.68 -21.74
N ASP A 132 -1.68 -4.00 -23.00
CA ASP A 132 -0.92 -3.61 -24.19
C ASP A 132 -0.78 -2.09 -24.34
N ASP A 133 -1.75 -1.33 -23.83
CA ASP A 133 -1.78 0.13 -23.83
C ASP A 133 -1.13 0.75 -22.57
N HIS A 134 -0.65 -0.08 -21.66
CA HIS A 134 -0.15 0.31 -20.33
C HIS A 134 -1.15 1.21 -19.59
N SER A 135 -2.44 0.98 -19.80
CA SER A 135 -3.49 1.76 -19.16
C SER A 135 -3.47 1.61 -17.65
N ARG A 136 -3.85 2.69 -16.97
CA ARG A 136 -4.03 2.76 -15.50
C ARG A 136 -4.91 1.63 -14.97
N ALA A 137 -5.92 1.22 -15.74
CA ALA A 137 -6.83 0.14 -15.40
C ALA A 137 -6.09 -1.19 -15.11
N THR A 138 -5.05 -1.47 -15.89
CA THR A 138 -4.28 -2.72 -15.83
C THR A 138 -3.09 -2.67 -14.87
N ASN A 139 -2.90 -1.57 -14.16
CA ASN A 139 -1.83 -1.43 -13.20
C ASN A 139 -1.99 -2.42 -12.03
N ARG A 140 -0.97 -3.24 -11.77
CA ARG A 140 -1.01 -4.24 -10.68
C ARG A 140 -1.05 -3.62 -9.28
N GLY A 141 -0.70 -2.34 -9.12
CA GLY A 141 -0.95 -1.58 -7.90
C GLY A 141 -2.43 -1.46 -7.55
N ASN A 142 -3.34 -1.50 -8.53
CA ASN A 142 -4.79 -1.50 -8.28
C ASN A 142 -5.23 -2.79 -7.61
N HIS A 143 -4.73 -3.91 -8.11
CA HIS A 143 -5.03 -5.24 -7.58
C HIS A 143 -4.50 -5.40 -6.16
N LEU A 144 -3.33 -4.82 -5.88
CA LEU A 144 -2.76 -4.79 -4.54
C LEU A 144 -3.64 -3.99 -3.57
N LEU A 145 -4.06 -2.79 -3.97
CA LEU A 145 -4.96 -1.96 -3.17
C LEU A 145 -6.31 -2.67 -2.93
N ILE A 146 -6.96 -3.14 -3.99
CA ILE A 146 -8.26 -3.82 -3.91
C ILE A 146 -8.16 -5.06 -3.02
N GLY A 147 -7.12 -5.89 -3.20
CA GLY A 147 -6.88 -7.07 -2.38
C GLY A 147 -6.70 -6.71 -0.90
N LEU A 148 -5.93 -5.67 -0.60
CA LEU A 148 -5.75 -5.17 0.76
C LEU A 148 -7.07 -4.70 1.38
N LEU A 149 -7.86 -3.91 0.64
CA LEU A 149 -9.14 -3.38 1.12
C LEU A 149 -10.18 -4.49 1.31
N LYS A 150 -10.18 -5.53 0.46
CA LYS A 150 -11.05 -6.71 0.63
C LYS A 150 -10.74 -7.48 1.91
N HIS A 151 -9.46 -7.52 2.29
CA HIS A 151 -9.07 -8.12 3.57
C HIS A 151 -9.40 -7.23 4.77
N ARG A 152 -9.03 -5.94 4.72
CA ARG A 152 -9.17 -5.02 5.87
C ARG A 152 -10.60 -4.57 6.12
N PHE A 153 -11.36 -4.32 5.05
CA PHE A 153 -12.71 -3.72 5.09
C PHE A 153 -13.71 -4.51 4.22
N PRO A 154 -13.92 -5.80 4.50
CA PRO A 154 -14.71 -6.69 3.63
C PRO A 154 -16.15 -6.20 3.42
N TYR A 155 -16.75 -5.54 4.42
CA TYR A 155 -18.13 -5.05 4.32
C TYR A 155 -18.28 -3.76 3.51
N LEU A 156 -17.20 -3.02 3.26
CA LEU A 156 -17.19 -1.90 2.31
C LEU A 156 -16.90 -2.35 0.88
N MET A 157 -16.24 -3.49 0.70
CA MET A 157 -15.91 -4.06 -0.61
C MET A 157 -17.04 -4.93 -1.17
N THR A 158 -18.23 -4.35 -1.32
CA THR A 158 -19.35 -4.97 -2.03
C THR A 158 -19.02 -5.09 -3.53
N VAL A 159 -19.77 -5.93 -4.27
CA VAL A 159 -19.59 -6.09 -5.72
C VAL A 159 -19.73 -4.74 -6.46
N GLU A 160 -20.69 -3.92 -6.04
CA GLU A 160 -20.91 -2.58 -6.59
C GLU A 160 -19.73 -1.65 -6.29
N ASN A 161 -19.29 -1.60 -5.03
CA ASN A 161 -18.19 -0.74 -4.62
C ASN A 161 -16.85 -1.16 -5.24
N GLU A 162 -16.59 -2.46 -5.40
CA GLU A 162 -15.42 -2.96 -6.11
C GLU A 162 -15.46 -2.55 -7.59
N SER A 163 -16.62 -2.62 -8.24
CA SER A 163 -16.79 -2.14 -9.63
C SER A 163 -16.54 -0.63 -9.75
N ILE A 164 -17.10 0.17 -8.83
CA ILE A 164 -16.91 1.62 -8.80
C ILE A 164 -15.44 1.97 -8.55
N LEU A 165 -14.77 1.27 -7.63
CA LEU A 165 -13.36 1.48 -7.34
C LEU A 165 -12.47 1.14 -8.54
N ASN A 166 -12.73 0.03 -9.24
CA ASN A 166 -12.01 -0.31 -10.47
C ASN A 166 -12.17 0.77 -11.55
N ALA A 167 -13.39 1.28 -11.75
CA ALA A 167 -13.64 2.37 -12.68
C ALA A 167 -12.86 3.63 -12.26
N TYR A 168 -12.93 4.03 -10.99
CA TYR A 168 -12.21 5.18 -10.44
C TYR A 168 -10.69 5.06 -10.60
N LEU A 169 -10.11 3.89 -10.34
CA LEU A 169 -8.68 3.66 -10.50
C LEU A 169 -8.24 3.69 -11.98
N SER A 170 -9.16 3.53 -12.92
CA SER A 170 -8.86 3.63 -14.35
C SER A 170 -8.80 5.07 -14.86
N LEU A 171 -9.34 6.02 -14.10
CA LEU A 171 -9.38 7.44 -14.43
C LEU A 171 -8.02 8.13 -14.23
N SER A 172 -7.81 9.23 -14.93
CA SER A 172 -6.74 10.19 -14.67
C SER A 172 -7.00 10.99 -13.40
N ALA A 173 -5.95 11.60 -12.83
CA ALA A 173 -6.08 12.47 -11.65
C ALA A 173 -7.07 13.62 -11.85
N GLU A 174 -7.27 14.13 -13.08
CA GLU A 174 -8.28 15.16 -13.36
C GLU A 174 -9.70 14.60 -13.31
N GLU A 175 -9.94 13.48 -13.99
CA GLU A 175 -11.22 12.80 -13.99
C GLU A 175 -11.63 12.36 -12.58
N GLN A 176 -10.68 11.84 -11.78
CA GLN A 176 -10.92 11.49 -10.38
C GLN A 176 -11.38 12.70 -9.54
N ARG A 177 -10.77 13.87 -9.74
CA ARG A 177 -11.20 15.10 -9.06
C ARG A 177 -12.61 15.51 -9.49
N ASN A 178 -12.90 15.40 -10.79
CA ASN A 178 -14.22 15.72 -11.32
C ASN A 178 -15.30 14.79 -10.75
N THR A 179 -15.03 13.49 -10.64
CA THR A 179 -15.93 12.54 -9.99
C THR A 179 -16.28 12.95 -8.56
N PHE A 180 -15.30 13.38 -7.75
CA PHE A 180 -15.59 13.81 -6.38
C PHE A 180 -16.36 15.14 -6.31
N ASN A 181 -16.09 16.07 -7.22
CA ASN A 181 -16.84 17.33 -7.31
C ASN A 181 -18.30 17.08 -7.71
N GLU A 182 -18.56 16.19 -8.66
CA GLU A 182 -19.91 15.83 -9.10
C GLU A 182 -20.72 15.11 -8.01
N LEU A 183 -20.05 14.36 -7.14
CA LEU A 183 -20.67 13.62 -6.04
C LEU A 183 -20.88 14.46 -4.76
N ASP A 184 -20.50 15.75 -4.76
CA ASP A 184 -20.45 16.60 -3.56
C ASP A 184 -19.77 15.91 -2.37
N TYR A 185 -18.65 15.24 -2.67
CA TYR A 185 -17.98 14.37 -1.72
C TYR A 185 -17.33 15.17 -0.58
N ASN A 186 -17.79 14.96 0.66
CA ASN A 186 -17.23 15.57 1.86
C ASN A 186 -16.32 14.60 2.63
N PRO A 187 -14.99 14.61 2.40
CA PRO A 187 -14.07 13.68 3.06
C PRO A 187 -13.99 13.86 4.58
N GLU A 188 -14.29 15.04 5.11
CA GLU A 188 -14.16 15.32 6.55
C GLU A 188 -15.25 14.63 7.36
N GLU A 189 -16.48 14.63 6.85
CA GLU A 189 -17.63 13.97 7.48
C GLU A 189 -17.44 12.46 7.55
N TYR A 190 -17.20 11.82 6.40
CA TYR A 190 -16.99 10.37 6.34
C TYR A 190 -15.70 9.95 7.05
N GLY A 191 -14.68 10.82 7.06
CA GLY A 191 -13.46 10.58 7.80
C GLY A 191 -13.67 10.45 9.30
N LYS A 192 -14.47 11.34 9.90
CA LYS A 192 -14.82 11.27 11.33
C LYS A 192 -15.59 9.98 11.64
N LEU A 193 -16.55 9.60 10.80
CA LEU A 193 -17.32 8.36 10.96
C LEU A 193 -16.41 7.12 10.93
N VAL A 194 -15.55 7.03 9.91
CA VAL A 194 -14.61 5.91 9.75
C VAL A 194 -13.64 5.81 10.93
N VAL A 195 -12.98 6.92 11.30
CA VAL A 195 -11.99 6.91 12.38
C VAL A 195 -12.64 6.58 13.72
N ASN A 196 -13.80 7.16 14.04
CA ASN A 196 -14.50 6.89 15.28
C ASN A 196 -14.92 5.42 15.39
N PHE A 197 -15.44 4.84 14.31
CA PHE A 197 -15.80 3.42 14.29
C PHE A 197 -14.57 2.53 14.53
N LEU A 198 -13.47 2.77 13.83
CA LEU A 198 -12.25 1.95 13.96
C LEU A 198 -11.62 2.06 15.35
N LYS A 199 -11.66 3.25 15.97
CA LYS A 199 -11.23 3.44 17.35
C LYS A 199 -12.13 2.70 18.35
N ALA A 200 -13.45 2.76 18.16
CA ALA A 200 -14.40 2.02 18.99
C ALA A 200 -14.20 0.50 18.87
N GLU A 201 -14.02 0.00 17.64
CA GLU A 201 -13.76 -1.42 17.39
C GLU A 201 -12.43 -1.88 18.02
N ALA A 202 -11.37 -1.07 17.95
CA ALA A 202 -10.10 -1.37 18.62
C ALA A 202 -10.26 -1.46 20.15
N LEU A 203 -11.02 -0.53 20.74
CA LEU A 203 -11.32 -0.51 22.17
C LEU A 203 -12.12 -1.74 22.61
N GLU A 204 -13.15 -2.13 21.84
CA GLU A 204 -13.95 -3.33 22.11
C GLU A 204 -13.12 -4.61 22.10
N LYS A 205 -12.15 -4.70 21.17
CA LYS A 205 -11.24 -5.84 21.07
C LYS A 205 -10.17 -5.85 22.18
N GLN A 206 -10.12 -4.84 23.06
CA GLN A 206 -9.05 -4.61 24.06
C GLN A 206 -7.66 -4.55 23.42
N ILE A 207 -7.60 -4.04 22.19
CA ILE A 207 -6.37 -3.95 21.40
C ILE A 207 -5.78 -2.56 21.65
N GLU A 208 -4.80 -2.49 22.56
CA GLU A 208 -3.95 -1.29 22.70
C GLU A 208 -3.04 -1.10 21.46
N SER A 209 -2.72 -2.21 20.78
CA SER A 209 -1.99 -2.30 19.50
C SER A 209 -2.38 -3.59 18.76
N MET A 210 -2.46 -3.57 17.42
CA MET A 210 -2.77 -4.64 16.43
C MET A 210 -3.04 -6.08 16.93
N PRO A 211 -4.09 -6.80 16.43
CA PRO A 211 -4.65 -6.71 15.07
C PRO A 211 -6.08 -6.13 14.95
N LEU A 212 -6.24 -5.00 14.24
CA LEU A 212 -7.55 -4.37 14.00
C LEU A 212 -8.38 -5.10 12.93
N TYR A 213 -7.72 -5.75 11.97
CA TYR A 213 -8.35 -6.28 10.78
C TYR A 213 -8.63 -7.80 10.88
N PRO A 214 -9.63 -8.33 10.16
CA PRO A 214 -10.64 -7.61 9.38
C PRO A 214 -11.58 -6.78 10.28
N SER A 215 -11.96 -5.60 9.79
CA SER A 215 -12.87 -4.67 10.48
C SER A 215 -14.34 -4.95 10.12
N LYS A 216 -15.25 -4.70 11.06
CA LYS A 216 -16.70 -4.69 10.84
C LYS A 216 -17.24 -3.40 10.22
N LEU A 217 -16.38 -2.44 9.90
CA LEU A 217 -16.75 -1.16 9.28
C LEU A 217 -17.60 -1.40 8.03
N GLY A 218 -18.79 -0.79 7.98
CA GLY A 218 -19.74 -0.94 6.87
C GLY A 218 -20.76 -2.05 7.02
N LYS A 219 -20.63 -2.94 8.02
CA LYS A 219 -21.50 -4.11 8.20
C LYS A 219 -22.98 -3.76 8.42
N GLU A 220 -23.25 -2.69 9.16
CA GLU A 220 -24.60 -2.27 9.54
C GLU A 220 -25.11 -1.07 8.72
N ILE A 221 -24.36 -0.66 7.69
CA ILE A 221 -24.72 0.47 6.84
C ILE A 221 -25.54 -0.05 5.66
N SER A 222 -26.79 0.39 5.55
CA SER A 222 -27.70 0.00 4.46
C SER A 222 -27.64 0.93 3.26
N GLU A 223 -27.22 2.17 3.47
CA GLU A 223 -27.14 3.21 2.44
C GLU A 223 -25.89 3.01 1.58
N SER A 224 -26.08 2.64 0.31
CA SER A 224 -24.99 2.42 -0.64
C SER A 224 -24.10 3.66 -0.82
N ASP A 225 -24.70 4.85 -0.83
CA ASP A 225 -23.96 6.12 -0.93
C ASP A 225 -23.00 6.34 0.25
N VAL A 226 -23.44 6.00 1.47
CA VAL A 226 -22.61 6.12 2.68
C VAL A 226 -21.46 5.12 2.63
N GLN A 227 -21.74 3.86 2.28
CA GLN A 227 -20.70 2.83 2.12
C GLN A 227 -19.66 3.24 1.07
N ARG A 228 -20.10 3.74 -0.10
CA ARG A 228 -19.22 4.21 -1.16
C ARG A 228 -18.34 5.37 -0.70
N ASN A 229 -18.91 6.36 -0.03
CA ASN A 229 -18.16 7.53 0.44
C ASN A 229 -17.15 7.20 1.56
N MET A 230 -17.50 6.25 2.45
CA MET A 230 -16.55 5.70 3.42
C MET A 230 -15.43 4.92 2.76
N LEU A 231 -15.73 4.13 1.73
CA LEU A 231 -14.71 3.44 0.94
C LEU A 231 -13.75 4.44 0.29
N PHE A 232 -14.24 5.51 -0.34
CA PHE A 232 -13.36 6.51 -0.95
C PHE A 232 -12.51 7.27 0.07
N TYR A 233 -13.03 7.47 1.28
CA TYR A 233 -12.20 8.02 2.36
C TYR A 233 -11.05 7.07 2.68
N ILE A 234 -11.34 5.78 2.86
CA ILE A 234 -10.32 4.76 3.09
C ILE A 234 -9.33 4.71 1.92
N VAL A 235 -9.78 4.70 0.66
CA VAL A 235 -8.90 4.73 -0.52
C VAL A 235 -7.94 5.92 -0.45
N SER A 236 -8.43 7.12 -0.11
CA SER A 236 -7.57 8.32 0.03
C SER A 236 -6.48 8.21 1.11
N LYS A 237 -6.63 7.28 2.06
CA LYS A 237 -5.64 7.04 3.13
C LYS A 237 -4.61 5.97 2.78
N TYR A 238 -4.98 5.02 1.93
CA TYR A 238 -4.11 3.91 1.54
C TYR A 238 -3.44 4.12 0.18
N PHE A 239 -3.93 5.05 -0.63
CA PHE A 239 -3.53 5.18 -2.03
C PHE A 239 -3.18 6.62 -2.40
N ILE A 240 -2.06 6.77 -3.10
CA ILE A 240 -1.63 8.01 -3.74
C ILE A 240 -1.28 7.71 -5.19
N GLU A 241 -1.75 8.56 -6.09
CA GLU A 241 -1.24 8.60 -7.47
C GLU A 241 -0.16 9.68 -7.61
N SER A 242 1.01 9.28 -8.09
CA SER A 242 2.13 10.17 -8.43
C SER A 242 2.29 10.24 -9.96
N PRO A 243 2.53 11.43 -10.54
CA PRO A 243 2.83 11.58 -11.95
C PRO A 243 4.16 10.90 -12.31
N GLY A 244 4.24 10.40 -13.54
CA GLY A 244 5.47 9.91 -14.16
C GLY A 244 5.47 8.42 -14.50
N SER A 245 6.55 8.01 -15.18
CA SER A 245 6.83 6.62 -15.54
C SER A 245 7.48 5.84 -14.38
N HIS A 246 7.65 4.53 -14.56
CA HIS A 246 8.13 3.61 -13.51
C HIS A 246 9.47 4.06 -12.87
N CYS A 247 10.42 4.49 -13.69
CA CYS A 247 11.76 4.89 -13.27
C CYS A 247 11.90 6.39 -12.96
N THR A 248 10.80 7.15 -13.01
CA THR A 248 10.83 8.58 -12.68
C THR A 248 11.01 8.75 -11.16
N PRO A 249 12.01 9.53 -10.70
CA PRO A 249 12.22 9.77 -9.26
C PRO A 249 10.94 10.22 -8.56
N LEU A 250 10.62 9.61 -7.40
CA LEU A 250 9.45 10.02 -6.61
C LEU A 250 9.67 11.43 -6.06
N ALA A 251 8.75 12.35 -6.36
CA ALA A 251 8.80 13.66 -5.75
C ALA A 251 8.50 13.54 -4.24
N GLY A 252 9.31 14.19 -3.40
CA GLY A 252 9.25 14.04 -1.94
C GLY A 252 7.88 14.29 -1.31
N LYS A 253 7.02 15.12 -1.94
CA LYS A 253 5.65 15.39 -1.48
C LYS A 253 4.73 14.15 -1.44
N TYR A 254 5.03 13.12 -2.25
CA TYR A 254 4.28 11.87 -2.28
C TYR A 254 4.76 10.86 -1.24
N LEU A 255 5.96 11.05 -0.71
CA LEU A 255 6.52 10.19 0.32
C LEU A 255 6.02 10.64 1.69
N GLN A 256 4.82 10.17 2.05
CA GLN A 256 4.15 10.51 3.31
C GLN A 256 4.15 9.32 4.28
N PRO A 257 4.07 9.57 5.60
CA PRO A 257 3.84 8.50 6.57
C PRO A 257 2.52 7.78 6.27
N PRO A 258 2.50 6.43 6.26
CA PRO A 258 1.28 5.68 6.11
C PRO A 258 0.24 5.99 7.19
N TRP A 259 -1.03 5.97 6.79
CA TRP A 259 -2.14 6.29 7.68
C TRP A 259 -2.40 5.17 8.71
N SER A 260 -2.79 5.58 9.92
CA SER A 260 -3.28 4.70 10.97
C SER A 260 -4.51 5.30 11.66
N PRO A 261 -5.62 4.55 11.79
CA PRO A 261 -6.80 5.05 12.49
C PRO A 261 -6.58 5.26 13.99
N LEU A 262 -5.57 4.60 14.57
CA LEU A 262 -5.34 4.58 16.02
C LEU A 262 -4.38 5.69 16.49
N THR A 263 -3.48 6.16 15.63
CA THR A 263 -2.47 7.17 16.00
C THR A 263 -2.72 8.54 15.39
N HIS A 264 -3.60 8.67 14.39
CA HIS A 264 -3.86 9.93 13.68
C HIS A 264 -4.81 10.87 14.44
N SER A 265 -4.50 11.09 15.72
CA SER A 265 -4.99 12.22 16.53
C SER A 265 -3.87 13.20 16.91
N PHE A 266 -2.64 12.99 16.44
CA PHE A 266 -1.47 13.79 16.83
C PHE A 266 -0.92 14.77 15.78
N ILE A 267 -1.39 14.73 14.52
CA ILE A 267 -0.79 15.54 13.43
C ILE A 267 -1.63 16.78 13.09
N GLU A 268 -2.96 16.73 13.19
CA GLU A 268 -3.83 17.90 12.94
C GLU A 268 -3.65 19.03 13.98
N SER A 269 -3.09 18.74 15.16
CA SER A 269 -2.73 19.78 16.15
C SER A 269 -1.34 20.39 15.92
N SER A 270 -0.52 19.83 15.02
CA SER A 270 0.86 20.30 14.81
C SER A 270 1.01 21.25 13.62
N GLU A 271 0.09 21.22 12.65
CA GLU A 271 0.09 22.18 11.53
C GLU A 271 -0.22 23.61 12.01
N THR A 272 -0.94 23.78 13.12
CA THR A 272 -1.19 25.11 13.71
C THR A 272 -0.02 25.67 14.51
N ASP A 273 0.97 24.85 14.90
CA ASP A 273 2.10 25.27 15.75
C ASP A 273 3.42 25.45 14.99
N LEU A 274 3.53 24.96 13.75
CA LEU A 274 4.73 25.11 12.92
C LEU A 274 4.78 26.44 12.13
N ASP A 275 3.65 27.11 11.94
CA ASP A 275 3.58 28.42 11.27
C ASP A 275 3.94 29.61 12.18
N CYS A 276 4.22 29.39 13.47
CA CYS A 276 4.58 30.45 14.42
C CYS A 276 6.08 30.58 14.76
N LYS A 277 7.00 29.86 14.09
CA LYS A 277 8.43 29.89 14.47
C LYS A 277 9.44 30.06 13.33
N ILE A 278 9.06 30.68 12.22
CA ILE A 278 10.03 31.22 11.25
C ILE A 278 9.71 32.69 10.97
N VAL A 279 9.97 33.54 11.96
CA VAL A 279 10.33 34.94 11.76
C VAL A 279 11.45 35.25 12.76
N ASP A 280 12.52 35.80 12.20
CA ASP A 280 13.82 36.23 12.76
C ASP A 280 14.93 35.17 12.91
#